data_AF-A0A0U0ZQL6-F1
#
_entry.id   AF-A0A0U0ZQL6-F1
#
_cell.length_a   1.000
_cell.length_b   1.000
_cell.length_c   1.000
_cell.angle_alpha   90.00
_cell.angle_beta   90.00
_cell.angle_gamma   90.00
#
_symmetry.space_group_name_H-M   'P 1'
#
loop_
_entity.id
_entity.type
_entity.pdbx_description
1 polymer ?
#
loop_
_entity_poly.entity_id
_entity_poly.type
_entity_poly.pdbx_seq_one_letter_code
_entity_poly.pdbx_strand_id
1 'polypeptide(L)' 'MGCGCRRGTRAGSVTSTGATVQSFEYTAPDKTVTSFLTLIEAKKEQRRNGGGTIKLVTS' A
#
# COMPACT_ATOMS: atom_id res chain seq x y z
N MET A 1 26.01 -10.18 -2.16
CA MET A 1 24.71 -10.44 -2.83
C MET A 1 23.64 -9.62 -2.13
N GLY A 2 23.15 -8.57 -2.79
CA GLY A 2 22.31 -7.54 -2.17
C GLY A 2 20.87 -7.99 -1.92
N CYS A 3 20.51 -8.06 -0.64
CA CYS A 3 19.19 -7.93 0.00
C CYS A 3 17.96 -7.86 -0.93
N GLY A 4 17.31 -9.00 -1.14
CA GLY A 4 16.14 -9.16 -2.01
C GLY A 4 14.75 -8.96 -1.39
N CYS A 5 14.60 -8.53 -0.12
CA CYS A 5 13.33 -8.78 0.60
C CYS A 5 12.57 -7.55 1.12
N ARG A 6 12.82 -6.33 0.59
CA ARG A 6 12.06 -5.12 0.99
C ARG A 6 11.52 -4.27 -0.16
N ARG A 7 11.45 -4.84 -1.37
CA ARG A 7 10.86 -4.17 -2.54
C ARG A 7 9.35 -4.43 -2.55
N GLY A 8 8.53 -3.45 -2.22
CA GLY A 8 7.07 -3.53 -2.35
C GLY A 8 6.23 -3.05 -1.16
N THR A 9 6.83 -2.67 -0.03
CA THR A 9 6.09 -2.26 1.19
C THR A 9 6.04 -0.75 1.43
N ARG A 10 6.67 0.05 0.56
CA ARG A 10 6.73 1.52 0.67
C ARG A 10 6.59 2.16 -0.71
N ALA A 11 6.02 3.36 -0.74
CA ALA A 11 6.07 4.25 -1.89
C ALA A 11 7.51 4.47 -2.34
N GLY A 12 7.73 4.52 -3.65
CA GLY A 12 9.04 4.54 -4.30
C GLY A 12 9.71 3.17 -4.44
N SER A 13 9.11 2.09 -3.95
CA SER A 13 9.65 0.74 -4.20
C SER A 13 9.19 0.19 -5.55
N VAL A 14 10.07 -0.56 -6.22
CA VAL A 14 9.75 -1.21 -7.49
C VAL A 14 9.10 -2.56 -7.20
N THR A 15 7.92 -2.78 -7.77
CA THR A 15 7.20 -4.07 -7.71
C THR A 15 7.91 -5.14 -8.52
N SER A 16 7.53 -6.41 -8.34
CA SER A 16 8.08 -7.53 -9.13
C SER A 16 7.84 -7.41 -10.64
N THR A 17 6.85 -6.61 -11.05
CA THR A 17 6.52 -6.31 -12.44
C THR A 17 7.28 -5.11 -13.01
N GLY A 18 8.16 -4.46 -12.23
CA GLY A 18 8.93 -3.30 -12.68
C GLY A 18 8.22 -1.95 -12.50
N ALA A 19 6.95 -1.95 -12.08
CA ALA A 19 6.17 -0.74 -11.81
C ALA A 19 6.57 -0.12 -10.46
N THR A 20 6.58 1.21 -10.38
CA THR A 20 6.95 1.91 -9.13
C THR A 20 5.72 2.13 -8.26
N VAL A 21 5.76 1.69 -7.01
CA VAL A 21 4.69 1.95 -6.04
C VAL A 21 4.61 3.45 -5.78
N GLN A 22 3.53 4.10 -6.18
CA GLN A 22 3.27 5.50 -5.88
C GLN A 22 2.64 5.65 -4.49
N SER A 23 1.59 4.89 -4.20
CA SER A 23 0.86 4.97 -2.93
C SER A 23 0.02 3.71 -2.69
N PHE A 24 -0.49 3.61 -1.46
CA PHE A 24 -1.43 2.57 -1.03
C PHE A 24 -2.76 3.25 -0.72
N GLU A 25 -3.75 3.11 -1.59
CA GLU A 25 -5.09 3.63 -1.36
C GLU A 25 -5.89 2.65 -0.52
N TYR A 26 -6.32 3.09 0.65
CA TYR A 26 -7.26 2.37 1.49
C TYR A 26 -8.67 2.91 1.23
N THR A 27 -9.60 2.02 0.89
CA THR A 27 -11.03 2.30 0.80
C THR A 27 -11.72 1.68 2.00
N ALA A 28 -12.26 2.53 2.86
CA ALA A 28 -13.04 2.13 4.02
C ALA A 28 -14.42 1.58 3.62
N PRO A 29 -15.10 0.81 4.49
CA PRO A 29 -16.42 0.26 4.18
C PRO A 29 -17.50 1.33 3.96
N ASP A 30 -17.32 2.53 4.51
CA ASP A 30 -18.13 3.73 4.28
C ASP A 30 -17.79 4.46 2.97
N LYS A 31 -16.92 3.87 2.14
CA LYS A 31 -16.43 4.37 0.84
C LYS A 31 -15.50 5.58 0.92
N THR A 32 -15.06 6.00 2.11
CA THR A 32 -13.97 6.97 2.22
C THR A 32 -12.68 6.38 1.68
N VAL A 33 -11.92 7.18 0.93
CA VAL A 33 -10.65 6.78 0.33
C VAL A 33 -9.53 7.60 0.95
N THR A 34 -8.51 6.92 1.46
CA THR A 34 -7.34 7.53 2.08
C THR A 34 -6.07 6.94 1.48
N SER A 35 -5.19 7.79 0.95
CA SER A 35 -3.90 7.36 0.38
C SER A 35 -2.80 7.37 1.44
N PHE A 36 -2.03 6.30 1.51
CA PHE A 36 -0.88 6.13 2.40
C PHE A 36 0.41 5.90 1.63
N LEU A 37 1.53 6.34 2.20
CA LEU A 37 2.86 6.12 1.62
C LEU A 37 3.40 4.71 1.92
N THR A 38 2.88 4.04 2.95
CA THR A 38 3.32 2.69 3.30
C THR A 38 2.15 1.73 3.43
N LEU A 39 2.40 0.46 3.10
CA LEU A 39 1.40 -0.60 3.25
C LEU A 39 1.01 -0.80 4.73
N ILE A 40 1.93 -0.51 5.65
CA ILE A 40 1.72 -0.68 7.09
C ILE A 40 0.67 0.30 7.61
N GLU A 41 0.73 1.56 7.17
CA GLU A 41 -0.25 2.58 7.54
C GLU A 41 -1.64 2.23 7.01
N ALA A 42 -1.74 1.85 5.73
CA ALA A 42 -2.99 1.40 5.14
C ALA A 42 -3.59 0.19 5.89
N LYS A 43 -2.75 -0.79 6.27
CA LYS A 43 -3.18 -1.96 7.07
C LYS A 43 -3.59 -1.59 8.50
N LYS A 44 -2.94 -0.60 9.11
CA LYS A 44 -3.31 -0.10 10.44
C LYS A 44 -4.71 0.49 10.40
N GLU A 45 -5.02 1.27 9.36
CA GLU A 45 -6.34 1.87 9.18
C GLU A 45 -7.42 0.82 8.87
N GLN A 46 -7.11 -0.16 8.02
CA GLN A 46 -8.00 -1.30 7.74
C GLN A 46 -8.36 -2.07 9.03
N ARG A 47 -7.38 -2.32 9.90
CA ARG A 47 -7.63 -2.98 11.20
C ARG A 47 -8.44 -2.11 12.14
N ARG A 48 -8.18 -0.81 12.16
CA ARG A 48 -8.91 0.14 13.01
C ARG A 48 -10.39 0.22 12.65
N ASN A 49 -10.69 0.19 11.35
CA ASN A 49 -12.06 0.25 10.83
C ASN A 49 -12.74 -1.13 10.74
N GLY A 50 -12.03 -2.21 11.09
CA GLY A 50 -12.58 -3.58 11.06
C GLY A 50 -12.89 -4.11 9.66
N GLY A 51 -12.31 -3.53 8.60
CA GLY A 51 -12.63 -3.90 7.22
C GLY A 51 -12.04 -2.93 6.19
N GLY A 52 -12.50 -3.04 4.95
CA GLY A 52 -12.03 -2.20 3.84
C GLY A 52 -11.00 -2.87 2.93
N THR A 53 -10.69 -2.20 1.82
CA THR A 53 -9.83 -2.71 0.75
C THR A 53 -8.61 -1.82 0.57
N ILE A 54 -7.43 -2.41 0.37
CA ILE A 54 -6.22 -1.66 0.04
C ILE A 54 -5.88 -1.93 -1.43
N LYS A 55 -5.79 -0.86 -2.22
CA LYS A 55 -5.31 -0.87 -3.60
C LYS A 55 -3.89 -0.34 -3.66
N LEU A 56 -3.07 -1.01 -4.46
CA LEU A 56 -1.73 -0.55 -4.76
C LEU A 56 -1.81 0.36 -5.98
N VAL A 57 -1.39 1.62 -5.84
CA VAL A 57 -1.26 2.55 -6.97
C VAL A 57 0.18 2.48 -7.45
N THR A 58 0.37 2.08 -8.71
CA THR A 58 1.68 1.99 -9.35
C THR A 58 1.74 2.87 -10.59
N SER A 59 2.92 3.42 -10.89
CA SER A 59 3.24 4.07 -12.17
C SER A 59 3.80 3.11 -13.20
#